data_AF-A0A7C2HIA5-F1
#
_entry.id   AF-A0A7C2HIA5-F1
#
_cell.length_a   1.000
_cell.length_b   1.000
_cell.length_c   1.000
_cell.angle_alpha   90.00
_cell.angle_beta   90.00
_cell.angle_gamma   90.00
#
_symmetry.space_group_name_H-M   'P 1'
#
loop_
_entity.id
_entity.type
_entity.pdbx_description
1 polymer ?
#
loop_
_entity_poly.entity_id
_entity_poly.type
_entity_poly.pdbx_seq_one_letter_code
_entity_poly.pdbx_strand_id
1 'polypeptide(L)'
;MSFAPGALVHARGREWVVLPGSADDLLLVRPLGGSDDEATGILTAVEEVRAATFPLPDPSAVGDHRSCQLLRDALRLGFRSSAGPFRSFGQIAVDPRPYQLVPLLMALRQDPVRLLIADDVGVGKTVEALLVAKELLAQGDAERLAVLCPPHLAEQWQREMREKFHIEAELVLPGTVARLERRLPLGTSLFEA
;
A
#
# COMPACT_ATOMS: atom_id res chain seq x y z
N MET A 1 -36.15 11.96 -7.72
CA MET A 1 -34.93 11.63 -6.94
C MET A 1 -33.75 12.06 -7.79
N SER A 2 -32.89 12.95 -7.30
CA SER A 2 -31.72 13.38 -8.04
C SER A 2 -30.54 12.46 -7.72
N PHE A 3 -29.84 11.97 -8.74
CA PHE A 3 -28.66 11.12 -8.58
C PHE A 3 -27.40 11.91 -8.90
N ALA A 4 -26.43 11.91 -7.99
CA ALA A 4 -25.17 12.61 -8.20
C ALA A 4 -24.29 11.88 -9.24
N PRO A 5 -23.44 12.60 -10.00
CA PRO A 5 -22.40 11.98 -10.82
C PRO A 5 -21.54 11.01 -10.00
N GLY A 6 -21.27 9.82 -10.56
CA GLY A 6 -20.59 8.72 -9.90
C GLY A 6 -21.50 7.79 -9.10
N ALA A 7 -22.77 8.13 -8.89
CA ALA A 7 -23.73 7.23 -8.25
C ALA A 7 -23.98 5.99 -9.11
N LEU A 8 -24.25 4.86 -8.45
CA LEU A 8 -24.70 3.63 -9.09
C LEU A 8 -26.22 3.57 -9.12
N VAL A 9 -26.78 3.27 -10.28
CA VAL A 9 -28.23 3.11 -10.47
C VAL A 9 -28.55 1.83 -11.23
N HIS A 10 -29.71 1.25 -10.96
CA HIS A 10 -30.24 0.10 -11.66
C HIS A 10 -31.42 0.53 -12.54
N ALA A 11 -31.33 0.22 -13.83
CA ALA A 11 -32.36 0.48 -14.83
C ALA A 11 -32.16 -0.46 -16.03
N ARG A 12 -33.22 -0.79 -16.76
CA ARG A 12 -33.16 -1.72 -17.91
C ARG A 12 -32.47 -3.07 -17.60
N GLY A 13 -32.62 -3.57 -16.39
CA GLY A 13 -32.08 -4.87 -15.96
C GLY A 13 -30.56 -4.94 -15.79
N ARG A 14 -29.87 -3.80 -15.64
CA ARG A 14 -28.42 -3.76 -15.38
C ARG A 14 -28.02 -2.54 -14.55
N GLU A 15 -26.78 -2.55 -14.07
CA GLU A 15 -26.17 -1.46 -13.31
C GLU A 15 -25.50 -0.43 -14.22
N TRP A 16 -25.66 0.84 -13.84
CA TRP A 16 -25.10 1.98 -14.53
C TRP A 16 -24.41 2.94 -13.56
N VAL A 17 -23.40 3.66 -14.05
CA VAL A 17 -22.75 4.78 -13.37
C VAL A 17 -23.30 6.08 -13.94
N VAL A 18 -23.77 6.98 -13.07
CA VAL A 18 -24.27 8.31 -13.45
C VAL A 18 -23.11 9.22 -13.87
N LEU A 19 -23.25 9.89 -15.00
CA LEU A 19 -22.25 10.78 -15.59
C LEU A 19 -22.54 12.26 -15.28
N PRO A 20 -21.51 13.14 -15.35
CA PRO A 20 -21.71 14.58 -15.33
C PRO A 20 -22.68 15.05 -16.42
N GLY A 21 -23.44 16.12 -16.15
CA GLY A 21 -24.45 16.64 -17.09
C GLY A 21 -25.82 15.97 -17.00
N SER A 22 -25.99 15.04 -16.06
CA SER A 22 -27.32 14.49 -15.72
C SER A 22 -28.22 15.55 -15.07
N ALA A 23 -29.49 15.55 -15.43
CA ALA A 23 -30.56 16.36 -14.86
C ALA A 23 -31.63 15.45 -14.22
N ASP A 24 -32.60 16.05 -13.54
CA ASP A 24 -33.64 15.29 -12.81
C ASP A 24 -34.55 14.47 -13.74
N ASP A 25 -34.73 14.93 -14.99
CA ASP A 25 -35.57 14.31 -16.03
C ASP A 25 -34.79 13.42 -17.01
N LEU A 26 -33.48 13.64 -17.15
CA LEU A 26 -32.59 12.90 -18.02
C LEU A 26 -31.27 12.56 -17.31
N LEU A 27 -31.08 11.28 -17.02
CA LEU A 27 -29.82 10.77 -16.50
C LEU A 27 -28.91 10.36 -17.65
N LEU A 28 -27.71 10.92 -17.70
CA LEU A 28 -26.64 10.42 -18.55
C LEU A 28 -25.91 9.33 -17.78
N VAL A 29 -25.85 8.13 -18.35
CA VAL A 29 -25.32 6.95 -17.65
C VAL A 29 -24.42 6.12 -18.56
N ARG A 30 -23.48 5.39 -17.95
CA ARG A 30 -22.60 4.42 -18.62
C ARG A 30 -22.73 3.05 -17.97
N PRO A 31 -22.69 1.92 -18.73
CA PRO A 31 -22.68 0.60 -18.12
C PRO A 31 -21.54 0.46 -17.11
N LEU A 32 -21.82 -0.23 -16.00
CA LEU A 32 -20.80 -0.57 -15.02
C LEU A 32 -19.74 -1.48 -15.68
N GLY A 33 -18.56 -0.93 -15.96
CA GLY A 33 -17.47 -1.62 -16.66
C GLY A 33 -17.36 -1.37 -18.17
N GLY A 34 -18.28 -0.59 -18.77
CA GLY A 34 -18.23 -0.18 -20.18
C GLY A 34 -17.34 1.06 -20.43
N SER A 35 -17.16 1.43 -21.70
CA SER A 35 -16.44 2.67 -22.09
C SER A 35 -17.37 3.88 -22.20
N ASP A 36 -16.81 5.09 -22.31
CA ASP A 36 -17.60 6.33 -22.46
C ASP A 36 -18.41 6.35 -23.78
N ASP A 37 -18.00 5.58 -24.78
CA ASP A 37 -18.74 5.43 -26.04
C ASP A 37 -20.09 4.70 -25.86
N GLU A 38 -20.25 3.99 -24.75
CA GLU A 38 -21.50 3.29 -24.38
C GLU A 38 -22.42 4.16 -23.51
N ALA A 39 -22.13 5.46 -23.40
CA ALA A 39 -22.98 6.40 -22.68
C ALA A 39 -24.39 6.48 -23.30
N THR A 40 -25.40 6.57 -22.45
CA THR A 40 -26.81 6.58 -22.83
C THR A 40 -27.61 7.49 -21.91
N GLY A 41 -28.65 8.11 -22.47
CA GLY A 41 -29.65 8.84 -21.71
C GLY A 41 -30.79 7.94 -21.23
N ILE A 42 -31.19 8.09 -19.97
CA ILE A 42 -32.40 7.48 -19.40
C ILE A 42 -33.35 8.60 -18.98
N LEU A 43 -34.55 8.60 -19.56
CA LEU A 43 -35.61 9.53 -19.19
C LEU A 43 -36.34 9.01 -17.96
N THR A 44 -36.14 9.66 -16.81
CA THR A 44 -36.69 9.22 -15.51
C THR A 44 -38.23 9.31 -15.45
N ALA A 45 -38.83 10.10 -16.35
CA ALA A 45 -40.28 10.18 -16.51
C ALA A 45 -40.90 8.95 -17.21
N VAL A 46 -40.09 8.22 -18.00
CA VAL A 46 -40.54 7.07 -18.79
C VAL A 46 -40.06 5.75 -18.19
N GLU A 47 -38.88 5.77 -17.57
CA GLU A 47 -38.19 4.59 -17.08
C GLU A 47 -37.96 4.67 -15.58
N GLU A 48 -38.23 3.56 -14.89
CA GLU A 48 -37.96 3.47 -13.46
C GLU A 48 -36.46 3.30 -13.21
N VAL A 49 -35.90 4.22 -12.41
CA VAL A 49 -34.49 4.20 -11.99
C VAL A 49 -34.43 4.09 -10.47
N ARG A 50 -33.67 3.11 -9.98
CA ARG A 50 -33.45 2.88 -8.54
C ARG A 50 -31.98 3.02 -8.20
N ALA A 51 -31.65 3.42 -6.97
CA ALA A 51 -30.28 3.36 -6.49
C ALA A 51 -29.77 1.91 -6.50
N ALA A 52 -28.55 1.70 -6.98
CA ALA A 52 -27.88 0.41 -6.93
C ALA A 52 -26.74 0.44 -5.92
N THR A 53 -26.55 -0.67 -5.22
CA THR A 53 -25.41 -0.88 -4.33
C THR A 53 -24.85 -2.27 -4.59
N PHE A 54 -23.55 -2.45 -4.35
CA PHE A 54 -22.99 -3.79 -4.31
C PHE A 54 -23.38 -4.47 -3.01
N PRO A 55 -23.85 -5.72 -3.05
CA PRO A 55 -24.03 -6.51 -1.84
C PRO A 55 -22.67 -6.69 -1.15
N LEU A 56 -22.71 -6.94 0.15
CA LEU A 56 -21.51 -7.38 0.87
C LEU A 56 -21.02 -8.72 0.27
N PRO A 57 -19.70 -8.98 0.28
CA PRO A 57 -19.16 -10.27 -0.16
C PRO A 57 -19.81 -11.43 0.60
N ASP A 58 -20.31 -12.44 -0.11
CA ASP A 58 -20.89 -13.64 0.46
C ASP A 58 -19.92 -14.83 0.27
N PRO A 59 -19.40 -15.44 1.35
CA PRO A 59 -18.50 -16.59 1.27
C PRO A 59 -19.10 -17.81 0.54
N SER A 60 -20.43 -17.91 0.47
CA SER A 60 -21.14 -19.00 -0.21
C SER A 60 -21.36 -18.75 -1.71
N ALA A 61 -21.17 -17.51 -2.17
CA ALA A 61 -21.32 -17.11 -3.57
C ALA A 61 -19.94 -16.84 -4.19
N VAL A 62 -19.29 -17.90 -4.66
CA VAL A 62 -17.96 -17.81 -5.30
C VAL A 62 -18.06 -17.03 -6.61
N GLY A 63 -17.46 -15.84 -6.66
CA GLY A 63 -17.37 -15.01 -7.85
C GLY A 63 -16.33 -15.50 -8.86
N ASP A 64 -16.19 -14.79 -9.99
CA ASP A 64 -15.16 -15.09 -10.98
C ASP A 64 -13.74 -14.75 -10.47
N HIS A 65 -12.73 -15.20 -11.22
CA HIS A 65 -11.32 -14.99 -10.87
C HIS A 65 -10.95 -13.50 -10.73
N ARG A 66 -11.45 -12.65 -11.63
CA ARG A 66 -11.12 -11.23 -11.67
C ARG A 66 -11.71 -10.49 -10.47
N SER A 67 -12.94 -10.79 -10.12
CA SER A 67 -13.66 -10.25 -8.97
C SER A 67 -13.00 -10.70 -7.66
N CYS A 68 -12.61 -11.97 -7.57
CA CYS A 68 -11.84 -12.48 -6.43
C CYS A 68 -10.48 -11.79 -6.29
N GLN A 69 -9.76 -11.56 -7.40
CA GLN A 69 -8.50 -10.81 -7.39
C GLN A 69 -8.70 -9.36 -6.93
N LEU A 70 -9.69 -8.67 -7.48
CA LEU A 70 -10.03 -7.30 -7.09
C LEU A 70 -10.41 -7.20 -5.62
N LEU A 71 -11.22 -8.12 -5.11
CA LEU A 71 -11.57 -8.16 -3.69
C LEU A 71 -10.33 -8.39 -2.82
N ARG A 72 -9.46 -9.34 -3.18
CA ARG A 72 -8.21 -9.59 -2.46
C ARG A 72 -7.32 -8.35 -2.43
N ASP A 73 -7.16 -7.68 -3.57
CA ASP A 73 -6.30 -6.51 -3.69
C ASP A 73 -6.91 -5.31 -2.94
N ALA A 74 -8.23 -5.11 -3.02
CA ALA A 74 -8.97 -4.11 -2.24
C ALA A 74 -8.86 -4.37 -0.74
N LEU A 75 -8.98 -5.63 -0.28
CA LEU A 75 -8.78 -6.00 1.12
C LEU A 75 -7.34 -5.72 1.55
N ARG A 76 -6.33 -6.11 0.75
CA ARG A 76 -4.92 -5.80 1.05
C ARG A 76 -4.67 -4.30 1.14
N LEU A 77 -5.27 -3.49 0.27
CA LEU A 77 -5.19 -2.04 0.32
C LEU A 77 -5.94 -1.46 1.53
N GLY A 78 -7.13 -1.96 1.84
CA GLY A 78 -7.93 -1.56 2.99
C GLY A 78 -7.20 -1.86 4.31
N PHE A 79 -6.56 -3.02 4.42
CA PHE A 79 -5.79 -3.41 5.61
C PHE A 79 -4.46 -2.64 5.74
N ARG A 80 -3.93 -2.06 4.66
CA ARG A 80 -2.81 -1.10 4.75
C ARG A 80 -3.20 0.20 5.45
N SER A 81 -4.49 0.53 5.51
CA SER A 81 -5.01 1.73 6.19
C SER A 81 -5.47 1.48 7.63
N SER A 82 -5.58 0.22 8.08
CA SER A 82 -6.19 -0.12 9.37
C SER A 82 -5.18 -0.24 10.53
N ALA A 83 -3.88 -0.07 10.30
CA ALA A 83 -2.83 -0.32 11.30
C ALA A 83 -2.38 0.94 12.09
N GLY A 84 -3.20 1.98 12.15
CA GLY A 84 -2.88 3.23 12.86
C GLY A 84 -2.26 4.30 11.95
N PRO A 85 -1.66 5.36 12.51
CA PRO A 85 -1.18 6.51 11.74
C PRO A 85 0.02 6.22 10.81
N PHE A 86 0.55 4.99 10.82
CA PHE A 86 1.74 4.57 10.09
C PHE A 86 1.46 3.35 9.22
N ARG A 87 1.92 3.36 7.96
CA ARG A 87 1.68 2.26 6.99
C ARG A 87 2.48 1.00 7.32
N SER A 88 3.61 1.16 8.01
CA SER A 88 4.52 0.07 8.38
C SER A 88 3.99 -0.84 9.47
N PHE A 89 3.07 -0.38 10.33
CA PHE A 89 2.69 -1.10 11.55
C PHE A 89 1.97 -2.42 11.30
N GLY A 90 1.24 -2.53 10.19
CA GLY A 90 0.64 -3.80 9.75
C GLY A 90 1.66 -4.79 9.16
N GLN A 91 2.94 -4.43 9.11
CA GLN A 91 4.01 -5.14 8.41
C GLN A 91 5.25 -5.34 9.28
N ILE A 92 5.13 -5.19 10.59
CA ILE A 92 6.18 -5.45 11.58
C ILE A 92 5.71 -6.49 12.60
N ALA A 93 6.65 -7.26 13.14
CA ALA A 93 6.47 -8.27 14.19
C ALA A 93 7.13 -7.85 15.51
N VAL A 94 7.14 -6.54 15.77
CA VAL A 94 7.57 -5.93 17.03
C VAL A 94 6.52 -4.93 17.46
N ASP A 95 6.31 -4.81 18.78
CA ASP A 95 5.46 -3.77 19.37
C ASP A 95 6.35 -2.59 19.79
N PRO A 96 6.35 -1.47 19.04
CA PRO A 96 7.19 -0.32 19.36
C PRO A 96 6.72 0.37 20.64
N ARG A 97 7.67 0.74 21.49
CA ARG A 97 7.35 1.55 22.67
C ARG A 97 7.03 2.99 22.26
N PRO A 98 6.19 3.72 23.02
CA PRO A 98 5.82 5.09 22.66
C PRO A 98 6.98 6.04 22.40
N TYR A 99 8.08 5.92 23.15
CA TYR A 99 9.27 6.77 22.94
C TYR A 99 9.98 6.47 21.62
N GLN A 100 9.92 5.23 21.12
CA GLN A 100 10.55 4.82 19.86
C GLN A 100 9.83 5.40 18.63
N LEU A 101 8.63 5.97 18.84
CA LEU A 101 7.87 6.65 17.80
C LEU A 101 8.32 8.09 17.59
N VAL A 102 9.06 8.68 18.56
CA VAL A 102 9.52 10.06 18.45
C VAL A 102 10.48 10.25 17.26
N PRO A 103 11.51 9.40 17.07
CA PRO A 103 12.36 9.46 15.87
C PRO A 103 11.57 9.31 14.56
N LEU A 104 10.58 8.41 14.53
CA LEU A 104 9.72 8.20 13.36
C LEU A 104 8.92 9.47 13.02
N LEU A 105 8.27 10.09 14.00
CA LEU A 105 7.53 11.33 13.82
C LEU A 105 8.42 12.49 13.40
N MET A 106 9.66 12.55 13.89
CA MET A 106 10.64 13.55 13.48
C MET A 106 11.13 13.34 12.05
N ALA A 107 11.37 12.09 11.66
CA ALA A 107 11.80 11.72 10.32
C ALA A 107 10.74 12.09 9.26
N LEU A 108 9.48 11.78 9.50
CA LEU A 108 8.37 12.08 8.56
C LEU A 108 8.09 13.57 8.35
N ARG A 109 8.77 14.46 9.10
CA ARG A 109 8.70 15.92 8.92
C ARG A 109 9.86 16.49 8.11
N GLN A 110 10.76 15.64 7.61
CA GLN A 110 11.97 16.03 6.90
C GLN A 110 11.95 15.47 5.48
N ASP A 111 12.39 16.28 4.52
CA ASP A 111 12.69 15.84 3.15
C ASP A 111 13.95 16.59 2.66
N PRO A 112 15.12 15.92 2.54
CA PRO A 112 15.38 14.51 2.86
C PRO A 112 15.47 14.24 4.37
N VAL A 113 15.15 13.01 4.78
CA VAL A 113 15.30 12.55 6.18
C VAL A 113 16.77 12.49 6.60
N ARG A 114 17.15 13.26 7.62
CA ARG A 114 18.51 13.28 8.19
C ARG A 114 18.44 13.37 9.72
N LEU A 115 18.52 12.21 10.38
CA LEU A 115 18.32 12.10 11.83
C LEU A 115 19.52 11.43 12.52
N LEU A 116 19.92 11.97 13.68
CA LEU A 116 20.82 11.32 14.62
C LEU A 116 20.00 10.76 15.79
N ILE A 117 20.00 9.43 15.96
CA ILE A 117 19.37 8.74 17.09
C ILE A 117 20.47 8.40 18.08
N ALA A 118 20.48 9.08 19.22
CA ALA A 118 21.58 9.05 20.20
C ALA A 118 21.10 8.69 21.62
N ASP A 119 20.05 7.89 21.73
CA ASP A 119 19.54 7.41 23.02
C ASP A 119 20.53 6.49 23.75
N ASP A 120 20.25 6.19 25.01
CA ASP A 120 21.10 5.33 25.83
C ASP A 120 21.25 3.91 25.27
N VAL A 121 22.27 3.20 25.74
CA VAL A 121 22.52 1.80 25.37
C VAL A 121 21.33 0.93 25.83
N GLY A 122 20.83 0.07 24.94
CA GLY A 122 19.71 -0.84 25.24
C GLY A 122 18.31 -0.25 25.04
N VAL A 123 18.19 1.04 24.71
CA VAL A 123 16.87 1.69 24.50
C VAL A 123 16.15 1.20 23.24
N GLY A 124 16.90 0.72 22.25
CA GLY A 124 16.37 0.15 21.02
C GLY A 124 16.61 0.97 19.76
N LYS A 125 17.74 1.69 19.67
CA LYS A 125 18.16 2.48 18.49
C LYS A 125 18.05 1.74 17.15
N THR A 126 18.32 0.43 17.14
CA THR A 126 18.13 -0.41 15.94
C THR A 126 16.66 -0.49 15.53
N VAL A 127 15.77 -0.69 16.49
CA VAL A 127 14.31 -0.74 16.25
C VAL A 127 13.82 0.63 15.76
N GLU A 128 14.29 1.72 16.36
CA GLU A 128 13.92 3.09 15.95
C GLU A 128 14.36 3.41 14.52
N ALA A 129 15.60 3.07 14.16
CA ALA A 129 16.09 3.24 12.79
C ALA A 129 15.29 2.39 11.78
N LEU A 130 14.95 1.15 12.14
CA LEU A 130 14.17 0.27 11.28
C LEU A 130 12.70 0.67 11.19
N LEU A 131 12.12 1.31 12.21
CA LEU A 131 10.78 1.91 12.12
C LEU A 131 10.74 3.01 11.06
N VAL A 132 11.73 3.91 11.08
CA VAL A 132 11.87 4.96 10.06
C VAL A 132 12.02 4.33 8.67
N ALA A 133 12.97 3.39 8.52
CA ALA A 133 13.23 2.75 7.23
C ALA A 133 12.00 2.00 6.70
N LYS A 134 11.32 1.23 7.54
CA LYS A 134 10.13 0.47 7.15
C LYS A 134 8.97 1.37 6.75
N GLU A 135 8.79 2.51 7.42
CA GLU A 135 7.75 3.47 7.04
C GLU A 135 8.05 4.12 5.69
N LEU A 136 9.28 4.57 5.46
CA LEU A 136 9.68 5.14 4.16
C LEU A 136 9.51 4.14 3.01
N LEU A 137 9.90 2.88 3.22
CA LEU A 137 9.67 1.78 2.27
C LEU A 137 8.17 1.52 2.05
N ALA A 138 7.35 1.60 3.11
CA ALA A 138 5.91 1.36 3.02
C ALA A 138 5.14 2.52 2.37
N GLN A 139 5.65 3.75 2.45
CA GLN A 139 5.09 4.94 1.79
C GLN A 139 5.51 5.04 0.32
N GLY A 140 6.67 4.45 -0.04
CA GLY A 140 7.25 4.54 -1.37
C GLY A 140 8.26 5.68 -1.52
N ASP A 141 8.57 6.40 -0.43
CA ASP A 141 9.58 7.48 -0.40
C ASP A 141 11.01 6.92 -0.49
N ALA A 142 11.18 5.64 -0.16
CA ALA A 142 12.41 4.88 -0.40
C ALA A 142 12.09 3.57 -1.12
N GLU A 143 12.93 3.22 -2.10
CA GLU A 143 12.84 1.92 -2.81
C GLU A 143 13.88 0.93 -2.31
N ARG A 144 14.99 1.41 -1.73
CA ARG A 144 16.14 0.60 -1.32
C ARG A 144 16.62 1.03 0.07
N LEU A 145 17.19 0.07 0.81
CA LEU A 145 17.74 0.26 2.14
C LEU A 145 19.16 -0.31 2.21
N ALA A 146 20.09 0.48 2.73
CA ALA A 146 21.44 0.01 3.07
C ALA A 146 21.75 0.38 4.52
N VAL A 147 22.35 -0.56 5.26
CA VAL A 147 22.85 -0.32 6.62
C VAL A 147 24.36 -0.54 6.64
N LEU A 148 25.10 0.52 6.93
CA LEU A 148 26.52 0.44 7.18
C LEU A 148 26.75 0.22 8.68
N CYS A 149 27.41 -0.88 9.02
CA CYS A 149 27.73 -1.21 10.40
C CYS A 149 29.07 -1.97 10.49
N PRO A 150 29.71 -2.01 11.67
CA PRO A 150 30.83 -2.90 11.93
C PRO A 150 30.48 -4.37 11.61
N PRO A 151 31.43 -5.18 11.08
CA PRO A 151 31.14 -6.54 10.64
C PRO A 151 30.48 -7.44 11.70
N HIS A 152 30.85 -7.27 12.97
CA HIS A 152 30.31 -8.06 14.08
C HIS A 152 28.84 -7.75 14.41
N LEU A 153 28.30 -6.62 13.93
CA LEU A 153 26.88 -6.26 14.10
C LEU A 153 26.02 -6.65 12.89
N ALA A 154 26.64 -7.03 11.77
CA ALA A 154 25.92 -7.24 10.51
C ALA A 154 24.85 -8.34 10.63
N GLU A 155 25.20 -9.47 11.24
CA GLU A 155 24.25 -10.57 11.48
C GLU A 155 23.13 -10.17 12.45
N GLN A 156 23.43 -9.32 13.45
CA GLN A 156 22.42 -8.80 14.36
C GLN A 156 21.43 -7.91 13.61
N TRP A 157 21.91 -6.98 12.78
CA TRP A 157 21.05 -6.14 11.95
C TRP A 157 20.19 -6.96 11.00
N GLN A 158 20.77 -7.94 10.29
CA GLN A 158 20.03 -8.80 9.38
C GLN A 158 18.93 -9.59 10.12
N ARG A 159 19.24 -10.11 11.31
CA ARG A 159 18.26 -10.83 12.14
C ARG A 159 17.13 -9.91 12.59
N GLU A 160 17.45 -8.73 13.11
CA GLU A 160 16.46 -7.73 13.54
C GLU A 160 15.55 -7.31 12.38
N MET A 161 16.12 -7.01 11.20
CA MET A 161 15.37 -6.69 9.98
C MET A 161 14.41 -7.80 9.56
N ARG A 162 14.87 -9.05 9.55
CA ARG A 162 14.07 -10.20 9.12
C ARG A 162 12.98 -10.56 10.13
N GLU A 163 13.37 -10.74 11.39
CA GLU A 163 12.46 -11.23 12.44
C GLU A 163 11.43 -10.18 12.86
N LYS A 164 11.81 -8.91 12.96
CA LYS A 164 10.93 -7.84 13.48
C LYS A 164 10.30 -6.98 12.41
N PHE A 165 10.91 -6.84 11.24
CA PHE A 165 10.45 -5.92 10.20
C PHE A 165 10.11 -6.60 8.87
N HIS A 166 10.32 -7.91 8.77
CA HIS A 166 10.13 -8.69 7.54
C HIS A 166 10.88 -8.06 6.35
N ILE A 167 12.09 -7.59 6.60
CA ILE A 167 13.01 -7.08 5.58
C ILE A 167 14.11 -8.12 5.39
N GLU A 168 14.16 -8.71 4.20
CA GLU A 168 15.25 -9.59 3.80
C GLU A 168 16.41 -8.75 3.27
N ALA A 169 17.50 -8.72 4.04
CA ALA A 169 18.72 -8.00 3.68
C ALA A 169 19.85 -8.99 3.35
N GLU A 170 20.61 -8.71 2.30
CA GLU A 170 21.81 -9.47 1.97
C GLU A 170 23.04 -8.92 2.70
N LEU A 171 23.84 -9.82 3.28
CA LEU A 171 25.06 -9.44 3.97
C LEU A 171 26.18 -9.21 2.96
N VAL A 172 26.64 -7.95 2.86
CA VAL A 172 27.78 -7.55 2.06
C VAL A 172 29.02 -7.52 2.96
N LEU A 173 29.70 -8.65 3.05
CA LEU A 173 30.92 -8.86 3.84
C LEU A 173 32.07 -9.27 2.91
N PRO A 174 33.34 -9.09 3.30
CA PRO A 174 34.48 -9.48 2.47
C PRO A 174 34.40 -10.91 1.91
N GLY A 175 33.85 -11.85 2.68
CA GLY A 175 33.67 -13.24 2.26
C GLY A 175 32.47 -13.51 1.34
N THR A 176 31.53 -12.58 1.21
CA THR A 176 30.31 -12.74 0.40
C THR A 176 30.31 -11.90 -0.87
N VAL A 177 31.07 -10.79 -0.93
CA VAL A 177 31.10 -9.87 -2.08
C VAL A 177 31.33 -10.58 -3.40
N ALA A 178 32.40 -11.37 -3.53
CA ALA A 178 32.73 -12.05 -4.78
C ALA A 178 31.64 -13.04 -5.25
N ARG A 179 30.88 -13.62 -4.31
CA ARG A 179 29.75 -14.50 -4.65
C ARG A 179 28.55 -13.69 -5.13
N LEU A 180 28.27 -12.55 -4.50
CA LEU A 180 27.16 -11.68 -4.85
C LEU A 180 27.39 -10.99 -6.20
N GLU A 181 28.61 -10.50 -6.46
CA GLU A 181 28.98 -9.90 -7.76
C GLU A 181 28.81 -10.88 -8.92
N ARG A 182 29.11 -12.17 -8.73
CA ARG A 182 28.89 -13.20 -9.76
C ARG A 182 27.42 -13.42 -10.13
N ARG A 183 26.47 -12.97 -9.29
CA ARG A 183 25.03 -13.06 -9.59
C ARG A 183 24.53 -11.85 -10.39
N LEU A 184 25.35 -10.83 -10.53
CA LEU A 184 24.99 -9.59 -11.22
C LEU A 184 25.44 -9.65 -12.69
N PRO A 185 24.75 -8.92 -13.59
CA PRO A 185 25.23 -8.73 -14.95
C PRO A 185 26.64 -8.14 -14.98
N LEU A 186 27.40 -8.48 -16.02
CA LEU A 186 28.74 -7.94 -16.22
C LEU A 186 28.70 -6.41 -16.30
N GLY A 187 29.51 -5.76 -15.48
CA GLY A 187 29.60 -4.30 -15.41
C GLY A 187 28.62 -3.65 -14.42
N THR A 188 27.77 -4.42 -13.71
CA THR A 188 26.89 -3.88 -12.67
C THR A 188 27.57 -3.92 -11.30
N SER A 189 27.59 -2.77 -10.61
CA SER A 189 28.07 -2.70 -9.24
C SER A 189 27.05 -3.29 -8.27
N LEU A 190 27.54 -3.98 -7.24
CA LEU A 190 26.71 -4.53 -6.17
C LEU A 190 25.91 -3.46 -5.40
N PHE A 191 26.41 -2.22 -5.40
CA PHE A 191 25.74 -1.09 -4.74
C PHE A 191 24.72 -0.39 -5.65
N GLU A 192 24.69 -0.73 -6.94
CA GLU A 192 23.77 -0.16 -7.93
C GLU A 192 22.63 -1.10 -8.29
N ALA A 193 22.81 -2.40 -8.05
CA ALA A 193 21.84 -3.46 -8.28
C ALA A 193 20.57 -3.37 -7.39
#